data_AF-A0A7S2GTJ6-F1
#
_entry.id   AF-A0A7S2GTJ6-F1
#
_cell.length_a   1.000
_cell.length_b   1.000
_cell.length_c   1.000
_cell.angle_alpha   90.00
_cell.angle_beta   90.00
_cell.angle_gamma   90.00
#
_symmetry.space_group_name_H-M   'P 1'
#
loop_
_entity.id
_entity.type
_entity.pdbx_description
1 polymer ?
#
loop_
_entity_poly.entity_id
_entity_poly.type
_entity_poly.pdbx_seq_one_letter_code
_entity_poly.pdbx_strand_id
1 'polypeptide(L)'
;RIMLFLTDGHDGSGVTAQEVTAMNRFNYTVFTYSFGSQADYTLPKAIACANRGIWYHVNDGGNIGDVMSSYFTYYAEVLSTRKQIRWTMYNEISTTNKLITGCLPAYDRSRQPHALLGVVCMD
;
A
#
# COMPACT_ATOMS: atom_id res chain seq x y z
N ARG A 1 2.18 11.96 0.70
CA ARG A 1 3.10 11.50 1.77
C ARG A 1 2.44 10.31 2.45
N ILE A 2 3.19 9.26 2.78
CA ILE A 2 2.63 8.03 3.34
C ILE A 2 3.21 7.75 4.72
N MET A 3 2.41 7.11 5.56
CA MET A 3 2.82 6.48 6.81
C MET A 3 2.28 5.05 6.80
N LEU A 4 3.15 4.08 7.08
CA LEU A 4 2.79 2.69 7.23
C LEU A 4 2.97 2.34 8.72
N PHE A 5 1.91 1.84 9.36
CA PHE A 5 1.94 1.48 10.77
C PHE A 5 1.46 0.04 10.97
N LEU A 6 2.33 -0.83 11.49
CA LEU A 6 2.05 -2.23 11.77
C LEU A 6 1.95 -2.44 13.28
N THR A 7 0.94 -3.17 13.73
CA THR A 7 0.74 -3.54 15.13
C THR A 7 0.15 -4.94 15.25
N ASP A 8 0.52 -5.66 16.30
CA ASP A 8 0.00 -6.97 16.70
C ASP A 8 -0.76 -6.90 18.03
N GLY A 9 -0.90 -5.70 18.61
CA GLY A 9 -1.36 -5.50 19.98
C GLY A 9 -2.69 -4.77 20.13
N HIS A 10 -3.07 -4.54 21.39
CA HIS A 10 -4.21 -3.72 21.79
C HIS A 10 -3.73 -2.39 22.35
N ASP A 11 -4.46 -1.30 22.05
CA ASP A 11 -4.19 -0.02 22.69
C ASP A 11 -4.64 -0.02 24.16
N GLY A 12 -3.75 0.44 25.04
CA GLY A 12 -4.04 0.72 26.46
C GLY A 12 -3.90 2.18 26.84
N SER A 13 -3.59 3.07 25.88
CA SER A 13 -3.35 4.49 26.14
C SER A 13 -4.63 5.33 26.15
N GLY A 14 -5.72 4.83 25.55
CA GLY A 14 -6.98 5.56 25.44
C GLY A 14 -7.01 6.56 24.28
N VAL A 15 -6.04 6.47 23.37
CA VAL A 15 -5.93 7.36 22.21
C VAL A 15 -7.04 7.05 21.20
N THR A 16 -7.64 8.10 20.68
CA THR A 16 -8.71 8.03 19.69
C THR A 16 -8.20 8.30 18.27
N ALA A 17 -8.91 7.79 17.26
CA ALA A 17 -8.58 8.07 15.87
C ALA A 17 -8.65 9.58 15.52
N GLN A 18 -9.50 10.33 16.22
CA GLN A 18 -9.65 11.78 16.06
C GLN A 18 -8.39 12.53 16.54
N GLU A 19 -7.81 12.13 17.66
CA GLU A 19 -6.56 12.72 18.16
C GLU A 19 -5.41 12.47 17.20
N VAL A 20 -5.28 11.25 16.68
CA VAL A 20 -4.29 10.91 15.63
C VAL A 20 -4.48 11.79 14.39
N THR A 21 -5.74 12.01 13.99
CA THR A 21 -6.07 12.87 12.85
C THR A 21 -5.70 14.33 13.11
N ALA A 22 -5.94 14.84 14.33
CA ALA A 22 -5.57 16.20 14.72
C ALA A 22 -4.05 16.40 14.76
N MET A 23 -3.28 15.35 15.09
CA MET A 23 -1.82 15.36 15.04
C MET A 23 -1.26 15.30 13.61
N ASN A 24 -2.03 14.80 12.65
CA ASN A 24 -1.63 14.67 11.25
C ASN A 24 -1.66 16.02 10.49
N ARG A 25 -0.93 17.02 10.99
CA ARG A 25 -0.85 18.38 10.42
C ARG A 25 -0.28 18.43 9.00
N PHE A 26 0.41 17.37 8.59
CA PHE A 26 1.05 17.25 7.28
C PHE A 26 0.26 16.42 6.27
N ASN A 27 -0.99 16.05 6.61
CA ASN A 27 -1.91 15.35 5.72
C ASN A 27 -1.35 14.02 5.16
N TYR A 28 -0.59 13.27 5.97
CA TYR A 28 -0.15 11.92 5.60
C TYR A 28 -1.35 11.02 5.32
N THR A 29 -1.24 10.20 4.27
CA THR A 29 -2.11 9.04 4.12
C THR A 29 -1.58 7.94 5.04
N VAL A 30 -2.39 7.48 5.98
CA VAL A 30 -1.99 6.50 7.01
C VAL A 30 -2.57 5.14 6.68
N PHE A 31 -1.70 4.19 6.35
CA PHE A 31 -2.07 2.78 6.22
C PHE A 31 -1.73 2.05 7.52
N THR A 32 -2.68 1.26 8.00
CA THR A 32 -2.50 0.48 9.23
C THR A 32 -2.58 -1.01 8.92
N TYR A 33 -1.79 -1.79 9.63
CA TYR A 33 -1.69 -3.24 9.46
C TYR A 33 -1.86 -3.89 10.84
N SER A 34 -2.87 -4.74 11.00
CA SER A 34 -3.05 -5.54 12.23
C SER A 34 -2.53 -6.95 11.98
N PHE A 35 -1.55 -7.40 12.74
CA PHE A 35 -0.87 -8.69 12.55
C PHE A 35 -1.36 -9.75 13.53
N GLY A 36 -1.79 -10.87 13.00
CA GLY A 36 -2.20 -12.04 13.75
C GLY A 36 -3.66 -12.04 14.15
N SER A 37 -4.09 -13.18 14.68
CA SER A 37 -5.49 -13.45 15.05
C SER A 37 -5.95 -12.79 16.34
N GLN A 38 -5.02 -12.26 17.15
CA GLN A 38 -5.29 -11.62 18.43
C GLN A 38 -5.06 -10.10 18.42
N ALA A 39 -4.69 -9.50 17.28
CA ALA A 39 -4.48 -8.06 17.21
C ALA A 39 -5.80 -7.27 17.29
N ASP A 40 -5.75 -6.04 17.78
CA ASP A 40 -6.89 -5.14 17.62
C ASP A 40 -7.04 -4.70 16.16
N TYR A 41 -8.29 -4.74 15.69
CA TYR A 41 -8.67 -4.29 14.35
C TYR A 41 -9.43 -2.97 14.40
N THR A 42 -9.97 -2.59 15.56
CA THR A 42 -10.95 -1.50 15.68
C THR A 42 -10.27 -0.15 15.57
N LEU A 43 -9.28 0.13 16.43
CA LEU A 43 -8.59 1.41 16.43
C LEU A 43 -7.71 1.59 15.19
N PRO A 44 -6.89 0.61 14.75
CA PRO A 44 -6.09 0.75 13.53
C PRO A 44 -6.94 1.02 12.29
N LYS A 45 -8.10 0.35 12.16
CA LYS A 45 -9.04 0.58 11.07
C LYS A 45 -9.65 1.97 11.12
N ALA A 46 -10.06 2.43 12.30
CA ALA A 46 -10.59 3.79 12.48
C ALA A 46 -9.56 4.86 12.11
N ILE A 47 -8.29 4.67 12.50
CA ILE A 47 -7.18 5.58 12.16
C ILE A 47 -6.97 5.66 10.65
N ALA A 48 -6.90 4.52 9.95
CA ALA A 48 -6.71 4.49 8.50
C ALA A 48 -7.86 5.20 7.76
N CYS A 49 -9.11 4.90 8.15
CA CYS A 49 -10.29 5.55 7.57
C CYS A 49 -10.27 7.07 7.77
N ALA A 50 -9.92 7.55 8.97
CA ALA A 50 -9.86 8.98 9.27
C ALA A 50 -8.72 9.72 8.54
N ASN A 51 -7.68 8.98 8.09
CA ASN A 51 -6.47 9.53 7.48
C ASN A 51 -6.29 9.12 6.01
N ARG A 52 -7.38 8.92 5.27
CA ARG A 52 -7.39 8.65 3.81
C ARG A 52 -6.56 7.43 3.39
N GLY A 53 -6.39 6.45 4.27
CA GLY A 53 -5.66 5.23 4.00
C GLY A 53 -6.54 3.99 4.05
N ILE A 54 -5.88 2.84 4.04
CA ILE A 54 -6.51 1.53 4.08
C ILE A 54 -5.92 0.75 5.25
N TRP A 55 -6.79 0.03 5.95
CA TRP A 55 -6.38 -0.94 6.95
C TRP A 55 -6.32 -2.33 6.31
N TYR A 56 -5.27 -3.08 6.65
CA TYR A 56 -5.07 -4.45 6.23
C TYR A 56 -4.92 -5.37 7.43
N HIS A 57 -5.47 -6.57 7.32
CA HIS A 57 -5.21 -7.66 8.26
C HIS A 57 -4.11 -8.55 7.70
N VAL A 58 -3.13 -8.88 8.54
CA VAL A 58 -2.07 -9.85 8.23
C VAL A 58 -2.35 -11.12 9.02
N ASN A 59 -2.68 -12.20 8.32
CA ASN A 59 -2.94 -13.49 8.95
C ASN A 59 -1.66 -14.09 9.56
N ASP A 60 -1.82 -14.85 10.64
CA ASP A 60 -0.73 -15.66 11.21
C ASP A 60 -0.17 -16.62 10.16
N GLY A 61 1.16 -16.63 10.00
CA GLY A 61 1.84 -17.43 8.97
C GLY A 61 1.65 -16.95 7.52
N GLY A 62 0.96 -15.83 7.30
CA GLY A 62 0.83 -15.21 5.99
C GLY A 62 2.11 -14.49 5.53
N ASN A 63 2.23 -14.25 4.23
CA ASN A 63 3.33 -13.45 3.70
C ASN A 63 3.10 -11.97 4.02
N ILE A 64 3.72 -11.50 5.11
CA ILE A 64 3.67 -10.11 5.53
C ILE A 64 4.13 -9.14 4.44
N GLY A 65 5.10 -9.54 3.61
CA GLY A 65 5.61 -8.72 2.51
C GLY A 65 4.52 -8.43 1.47
N ASP A 66 3.70 -9.42 1.13
CA ASP A 66 2.61 -9.26 0.17
C ASP A 66 1.56 -8.29 0.70
N VAL A 67 1.17 -8.43 1.97
CA VAL A 67 0.18 -7.54 2.58
C VAL A 67 0.74 -6.12 2.73
N MET A 68 1.96 -5.97 3.25
CA MET A 68 2.59 -4.66 3.44
C MET A 68 2.94 -3.96 2.12
N SER A 69 3.02 -4.68 1.01
CA SER A 69 3.18 -4.08 -0.33
C SER A 69 1.85 -3.64 -0.97
N SER A 70 0.70 -4.02 -0.40
CA SER A 70 -0.63 -3.73 -0.96
C SER A 70 -0.95 -2.22 -1.07
N TYR A 71 -0.25 -1.36 -0.32
CA TYR A 71 -0.37 0.10 -0.49
C TYR A 71 0.03 0.58 -1.91
N PHE A 72 0.87 -0.16 -2.64
CA PHE A 72 1.19 0.17 -4.03
C PHE A 72 -0.06 0.14 -4.91
N THR A 73 -0.96 -0.81 -4.68
CA THR A 73 -2.22 -0.93 -5.44
C THR A 73 -3.08 0.32 -5.28
N TYR A 74 -3.22 0.83 -4.05
CA TYR A 74 -3.95 2.08 -3.80
C TYR A 74 -3.46 3.24 -4.68
N TYR A 75 -2.15 3.43 -4.76
CA TYR A 75 -1.59 4.49 -5.58
C TYR A 75 -1.65 4.19 -7.07
N ALA A 76 -1.44 2.93 -7.47
CA ALA A 76 -1.53 2.53 -8.86
C ALA A 76 -2.92 2.79 -9.43
N GLU A 77 -3.99 2.48 -8.68
CA GLU A 77 -5.37 2.69 -9.09
C GLU A 77 -5.74 4.19 -9.18
N VAL A 78 -5.27 5.01 -8.22
CA VAL A 78 -5.44 6.48 -8.27
C VAL A 78 -4.75 7.09 -9.49
N LEU A 79 -3.64 6.52 -9.94
CA LEU A 79 -2.87 6.99 -11.10
C LEU A 79 -3.30 6.35 -12.42
N SER A 80 -4.37 5.55 -12.44
CA SER A 80 -4.79 4.73 -13.60
C SER A 80 -5.17 5.49 -14.88
N THR A 81 -5.38 6.80 -14.78
CA THR A 81 -5.61 7.68 -15.93
C THR A 81 -4.32 8.13 -16.59
N ARG A 82 -3.17 8.02 -15.90
CA ARG A 82 -1.86 8.39 -16.44
C ARG A 82 -1.29 7.26 -17.28
N LYS A 83 -0.97 7.57 -18.54
CA LYS A 83 -0.31 6.63 -19.47
C LYS A 83 1.11 7.10 -19.72
N GLN A 84 2.02 6.80 -18.80
CA GLN A 84 3.43 7.18 -18.91
C GLN A 84 4.31 5.94 -18.77
N ILE A 85 5.20 5.74 -19.74
CA ILE A 85 6.24 4.72 -19.67
C ILE A 85 7.25 5.13 -18.60
N ARG A 86 7.60 4.19 -17.72
CA ARG A 86 8.64 4.35 -16.71
C ARG A 86 9.83 3.51 -17.14
N TRP A 87 10.96 4.16 -17.34
CA TRP A 87 12.23 3.48 -17.63
C TRP A 87 12.95 3.18 -16.32
N THR A 88 13.39 1.94 -16.15
CA THR A 88 14.19 1.52 -14.99
C THR A 88 15.38 0.68 -15.43
N MET A 89 16.48 0.83 -14.70
CA MET A 89 17.65 -0.02 -14.86
C MET A 89 17.49 -1.25 -13.97
N TYR A 90 17.93 -2.41 -14.43
CA TYR A 90 17.94 -3.65 -13.65
C TYR A 90 19.10 -4.56 -14.04
N ASN A 91 19.44 -5.54 -13.19
CA ASN A 91 20.42 -6.56 -13.53
C ASN A 91 19.68 -7.81 -14.01
N GLU A 92 20.00 -8.27 -15.22
CA GLU A 92 19.40 -9.47 -15.81
C GLU A 92 19.89 -10.74 -15.09
N ILE A 93 18.99 -11.69 -14.86
CA ILE A 93 19.24 -12.81 -13.94
C ILE A 93 20.31 -13.77 -14.48
N SER A 94 20.37 -13.99 -15.79
CA SER A 94 21.29 -14.95 -16.40
C SER A 94 22.69 -14.39 -16.58
N THR A 95 22.82 -13.19 -17.16
CA THR A 95 24.10 -12.58 -17.54
C THR A 95 24.62 -11.57 -16.52
N THR A 96 23.78 -11.17 -15.54
CA THR A 96 24.09 -10.10 -14.58
C THR A 96 24.39 -8.74 -15.25
N ASN A 97 24.10 -8.60 -16.54
CA ASN A 97 24.29 -7.36 -17.25
C ASN A 97 23.25 -6.32 -16.79
N LYS A 98 23.69 -5.07 -16.75
CA LYS A 98 22.80 -3.94 -16.53
C LYS A 98 22.02 -3.65 -17.79
N LEU A 99 20.72 -3.87 -17.75
CA LEU A 99 19.78 -3.55 -18.82
C LEU A 99 18.86 -2.40 -18.41
N ILE A 100 18.17 -1.86 -19.38
CA ILE A 100 17.11 -0.87 -19.20
C ILE A 100 15.80 -1.47 -19.71
N THR A 101 14.70 -1.25 -19.01
CA THR A 101 13.38 -1.73 -19.41
C THR A 101 12.36 -0.60 -19.33
N GLY A 102 11.43 -0.59 -20.28
CA GLY A 102 10.31 0.34 -20.34
C GLY A 102 9.04 -0.33 -19.83
N CYS A 103 8.50 0.14 -18.71
CA CYS A 103 7.32 -0.44 -18.08
C CYS A 103 6.07 0.45 -18.21
N LEU A 104 4.91 -0.17 -18.44
CA LEU A 104 3.60 0.46 -18.47
C LEU A 104 2.56 -0.38 -17.67
N PRO A 105 1.80 0.24 -16.75
CA PRO A 105 0.75 -0.46 -16.02
C PRO A 105 -0.48 -0.72 -16.90
N ALA A 106 -1.07 -1.91 -16.74
CA ALA A 106 -2.33 -2.32 -17.36
C ALA A 106 -3.44 -2.30 -16.30
N TYR A 107 -4.62 -1.79 -16.68
CA TYR A 107 -5.75 -1.62 -15.77
C TYR A 107 -7.04 -2.22 -16.32
N ASP A 108 -7.86 -2.78 -15.44
CA ASP A 108 -9.26 -3.09 -15.72
C ASP A 108 -10.08 -1.79 -15.66
N ARG A 109 -10.67 -1.44 -16.80
CA ARG A 109 -11.43 -0.20 -16.99
C ARG A 109 -12.94 -0.39 -16.88
N SER A 110 -13.41 -1.59 -16.54
CA SER A 110 -14.85 -1.87 -16.35
C SER A 110 -15.41 -1.29 -15.04
N ARG A 111 -14.56 -0.92 -14.08
CA ARG A 111 -14.94 -0.37 -12.77
C ARG A 111 -14.22 0.93 -12.42
N GLN A 112 -14.77 1.67 -11.44
CA GLN A 112 -14.15 2.87 -10.86
C GLN A 112 -13.89 2.69 -9.34
N PRO A 113 -12.67 2.97 -8.84
CA PRO A 113 -11.46 3.30 -9.60
C PRO A 113 -10.99 2.10 -10.46
N HIS A 114 -10.29 2.38 -11.57
CA HIS A 114 -9.76 1.32 -12.42
C HIS A 114 -8.76 0.46 -11.63
N ALA A 115 -8.89 -0.87 -11.75
CA ALA A 115 -8.06 -1.81 -11.01
C ALA A 115 -6.72 -2.05 -11.70
N LEU A 116 -5.62 -2.16 -10.95
CA LEU A 116 -4.37 -2.63 -11.52
C LEU A 116 -4.48 -4.13 -11.85
N LEU A 117 -4.25 -4.49 -13.12
CA LEU A 117 -4.14 -5.90 -13.54
C LEU A 117 -2.69 -6.39 -13.47
N GLY A 118 -1.75 -5.49 -13.73
CA GLY A 118 -0.32 -5.81 -13.72
C GLY A 118 0.50 -4.72 -14.42
N VAL A 119 1.77 -5.03 -14.66
CA VAL A 119 2.70 -4.15 -15.37
C VAL A 119 3.32 -4.93 -16.52
N VAL A 120 3.32 -4.34 -17.71
CA VAL A 120 4.00 -4.89 -18.89
C VAL A 120 5.30 -4.13 -19.05
N CYS A 121 6.41 -4.86 -19.17
CA CYS A 121 7.73 -4.28 -19.41
C CYS A 121 8.35 -4.91 -20.66
N MET A 122 9.12 -4.12 -21.41
CA MET A 122 9.87 -4.56 -22.58
C MET A 122 11.28 -3.97 -22.53
N ASP A 123 12.24 -4.82 -22.84
CA ASP A 123 13.67 -4.50 -22.95
C ASP A 123 14.04 -4.14 -24.39
#